data_AF-A0A3B9IX19-F1
#
_entry.id   AF-A0A3B9IX19-F1
#
_cell.length_a   1.000
_cell.length_b   1.000
_cell.length_c   1.000
_cell.angle_alpha   90.00
_cell.angle_beta   90.00
_cell.angle_gamma   90.00
#
_symmetry.space_group_name_H-M   'P 1'
#
loop_
_entity.id
_entity.type
_entity.pdbx_description
1 polymer ?
#
loop_
_entity_poly.entity_id
_entity_poly.type
_entity_poly.pdbx_seq_one_letter_code
_entity_poly.pdbx_strand_id
1 'polypeptide(L)'
;MPYSVMTGTYETASLTAFADELSGDCYYAVVDDHVEITGCSANASDVKIPESIEGLPVTVIGDYAFDAASITSVTIPDSVRKIGNWSFTLCENLKSVTIPDSIESIGISAFEMCYRNRRHGFRRLRKS
;
A
#
# COMPACT_ATOMS: atom_id res chain seq x y z
N MET A 1 1.74 24.42 20.62
CA MET A 1 2.09 23.22 21.41
C MET A 1 2.77 22.25 20.45
N PRO A 2 4.08 21.96 20.57
CA PRO A 2 4.72 21.02 19.67
C PRO A 2 4.28 19.59 20.03
N TYR A 3 3.86 18.83 19.02
CA TYR A 3 3.60 17.41 19.16
C TYR A 3 4.91 16.71 19.54
N SER A 4 4.89 16.01 20.68
CA SER A 4 5.98 15.14 21.10
C SER A 4 6.04 13.97 20.12
N VAL A 5 7.07 13.95 19.28
CA VAL A 5 7.38 12.80 18.43
C VAL A 5 7.88 11.71 19.37
N MET A 6 7.10 10.64 19.54
CA MET A 6 7.63 9.41 20.15
C MET A 6 8.72 8.89 19.23
N THR A 7 9.97 9.06 19.67
CA THR A 7 11.14 8.42 19.06
C THR A 7 11.10 6.94 19.40
N GLY A 8 10.25 6.18 18.71
CA GLY A 8 10.59 4.82 18.38
C GLY A 8 11.76 4.91 17.42
N THR A 9 12.89 4.31 17.78
CA THR A 9 14.05 4.19 16.90
C THR A 9 13.64 3.32 15.72
N TYR A 10 13.09 3.95 14.67
CA TYR A 10 13.07 3.34 13.37
C TYR A 10 14.54 3.19 12.97
N GLU A 11 15.07 1.98 13.04
CA GLU A 11 16.25 1.68 12.22
C GLU A 11 15.81 2.02 10.81
N THR A 12 16.30 3.15 10.28
CA THR A 12 16.25 3.44 8.85
C THR A 12 17.14 2.43 8.16
N ALA A 13 16.70 1.17 8.11
CA ALA A 13 17.31 0.14 7.30
C ALA A 13 17.09 0.57 5.85
N SER A 14 18.06 1.33 5.35
CA SER A 14 18.31 1.72 3.97
C SER A 14 17.13 2.32 3.18
N LEU A 15 17.25 3.61 2.91
CA LEU A 15 16.63 4.33 1.77
C LEU A 15 17.02 3.78 0.38
N THR A 16 17.56 2.56 0.31
CA THR A 16 18.12 1.94 -0.88
C THR A 16 17.99 0.43 -0.76
N ALA A 17 16.79 -0.08 -1.04
CA ALA A 17 16.70 -1.34 -1.73
C ALA A 17 16.07 -1.03 -3.07
N PHE A 18 16.88 -1.10 -4.13
CA PHE A 18 16.36 -1.27 -5.47
C PHE A 18 15.50 -2.52 -5.44
N ALA A 19 14.20 -2.33 -5.23
CA ALA A 19 13.26 -3.41 -5.39
C ALA A 19 13.16 -3.65 -6.89
N ASP A 20 14.03 -4.50 -7.42
CA ASP A 20 13.87 -5.07 -8.76
C ASP A 20 12.54 -5.87 -8.90
N GLU A 21 11.74 -5.97 -7.83
CA GLU A 21 10.42 -6.61 -7.80
C GLU A 21 9.21 -5.71 -7.44
N LEU A 22 9.41 -4.52 -6.86
CA LEU A 22 8.32 -3.52 -6.75
C LEU A 22 8.47 -2.56 -7.92
N SER A 23 7.35 -2.13 -8.53
CA SER A 23 7.41 -1.04 -9.52
C SER A 23 8.17 0.13 -8.88
N GLY A 24 9.30 0.53 -9.49
CA GLY A 24 10.48 1.18 -8.87
C GLY A 24 10.32 2.51 -8.12
N ASP A 25 9.12 2.84 -7.65
CA ASP A 25 8.75 4.03 -6.91
C ASP A 25 8.12 3.70 -5.54
N CYS A 26 8.20 2.45 -5.05
CA CYS A 26 7.69 2.06 -3.73
C CYS A 26 8.80 1.96 -2.67
N TYR A 27 8.44 2.34 -1.45
CA TYR A 27 9.25 2.36 -0.23
C TYR A 27 8.63 1.42 0.81
N TYR A 28 9.49 0.82 1.62
CA TYR A 28 9.08 -0.06 2.70
C TYR A 28 9.96 0.14 3.93
N ALA A 29 9.49 -0.36 5.06
CA ALA A 29 10.23 -0.46 6.30
C ALA A 29 10.16 -1.90 6.82
N VAL A 30 11.28 -2.40 7.33
CA VAL A 30 11.31 -3.64 8.11
C VAL A 30 11.03 -3.27 9.56
N VAL A 31 9.97 -3.83 10.13
CA VAL A 31 9.55 -3.61 11.52
C VAL A 31 9.57 -4.96 12.21
N ASP A 32 10.50 -5.15 13.14
CA ASP A 32 10.74 -6.39 13.87
C ASP A 32 10.95 -7.61 12.94
N ASP A 33 9.88 -8.34 12.63
CA ASP A 33 9.85 -9.59 11.86
C ASP A 33 9.00 -9.52 10.58
N HIS A 34 8.57 -8.32 10.17
CA HIS A 34 7.73 -8.13 8.98
C HIS A 34 8.06 -6.85 8.22
N VAL A 35 7.47 -6.74 7.03
CA VAL A 35 7.64 -5.60 6.15
C VAL A 35 6.35 -4.79 6.05
N GLU A 36 6.48 -3.48 6.20
CA GLU A 36 5.45 -2.48 5.98
C GLU A 36 5.75 -1.68 4.71
N ILE A 37 4.80 -1.62 3.77
CA ILE A 37 4.89 -0.69 2.64
C ILE A 37 4.53 0.70 3.15
N THR A 38 5.48 1.62 3.16
CA THR A 38 5.31 2.95 3.79
C THR A 38 5.02 4.06 2.80
N GLY A 39 5.26 3.83 1.51
CA GLY A 39 5.02 4.84 0.48
C GLY A 39 5.19 4.25 -0.91
N CYS A 40 4.50 4.81 -1.89
CA CYS A 40 4.64 4.41 -3.26
C CYS A 40 4.11 5.50 -4.19
N SER A 41 5.00 6.03 -5.01
CA SER A 41 4.69 7.05 -6.03
C SER A 41 4.61 6.44 -7.42
N ALA A 42 4.26 5.15 -7.51
CA ALA A 42 4.23 4.42 -8.77
C ALA A 42 3.29 5.08 -9.80
N ASN A 43 3.83 5.24 -11.01
CA ASN A 43 3.08 5.60 -12.21
C ASN A 43 2.92 4.36 -13.09
N ALA A 44 2.22 3.35 -12.57
CA ALA A 44 2.17 2.02 -13.15
C ALA A 44 0.74 1.58 -13.51
N SER A 45 0.57 0.91 -14.64
CA SER A 45 -0.72 0.31 -15.00
C SER A 45 -1.16 -0.73 -13.97
N ASP A 46 -0.24 -1.58 -13.52
CA ASP A 46 -0.50 -2.65 -12.55
C ASP A 46 0.61 -2.66 -11.49
N VAL A 47 0.21 -2.60 -10.22
CA VAL A 47 1.11 -2.73 -9.08
C VAL A 47 0.88 -4.09 -8.42
N LYS A 48 1.96 -4.85 -8.28
CA LYS A 48 1.97 -6.11 -7.56
C LYS A 48 2.81 -5.93 -6.31
N ILE A 49 2.17 -6.06 -5.15
CA ILE A 49 2.88 -6.07 -3.88
C ILE A 49 3.41 -7.51 -3.70
N PRO A 50 4.72 -7.70 -3.50
CA PRO A 50 5.29 -9.04 -3.32
C PRO A 50 4.86 -9.63 -1.98
N GLU A 51 4.79 -10.96 -1.90
CA GLU A 51 4.42 -11.66 -0.65
C GLU A 51 5.47 -11.46 0.45
N SER A 52 6.74 -11.31 0.06
CA SER A 52 7.89 -11.14 0.94
C SER A 52 8.94 -10.21 0.35
N ILE A 53 9.66 -9.48 1.19
CA ILE A 53 10.82 -8.65 0.84
C ILE A 53 11.95 -9.04 1.80
N GLU A 54 13.15 -9.31 1.27
CA GLU A 54 14.32 -9.77 2.06
C GLU A 54 14.05 -11.03 2.91
N GLY A 55 13.12 -11.89 2.46
CA GLY A 55 12.72 -13.10 3.20
C GLY A 55 11.75 -12.86 4.35
N LEU A 56 11.33 -11.62 4.59
CA LEU A 56 10.31 -11.25 5.56
C LEU A 56 8.96 -11.02 4.87
N PRO A 57 7.83 -11.44 5.48
CA PRO A 57 6.52 -11.28 4.89
C PRO A 57 6.10 -9.81 4.85
N VAL A 58 5.47 -9.40 3.75
CA VAL A 58 4.78 -8.11 3.68
C VAL A 58 3.41 -8.25 4.35
N THR A 59 3.25 -7.64 5.52
CA THR A 59 2.03 -7.81 6.33
C THR A 59 1.21 -6.53 6.45
N VAL A 60 1.82 -5.37 6.18
CA VAL A 60 1.17 -4.06 6.35
C VAL A 60 1.35 -3.21 5.10
N ILE A 61 0.25 -2.61 4.65
CA ILE A 61 0.26 -1.42 3.79
C ILE A 61 0.00 -0.24 4.71
N GLY A 62 0.99 0.62 4.88
CA GLY A 62 0.97 1.73 5.83
C GLY A 62 -0.03 2.83 5.49
N ASP A 63 -0.16 3.76 6.43
CA ASP A 63 -0.97 4.96 6.23
C ASP A 63 -0.39 5.78 5.07
N TYR A 64 -1.26 6.27 4.17
CA TYR A 64 -0.87 7.03 2.97
C TYR A 64 0.10 6.31 2.00
N ALA A 65 0.29 4.99 2.13
CA ALA A 65 1.32 4.26 1.40
C ALA A 65 1.20 4.33 -0.14
N PHE A 66 0.04 4.62 -0.70
CA PHE A 66 -0.22 4.83 -2.12
C PHE A 66 -1.05 6.10 -2.35
N ASP A 67 -0.97 7.09 -1.46
CA ASP A 67 -1.72 8.34 -1.61
C ASP A 67 -1.39 9.01 -2.96
N ALA A 68 -2.44 9.35 -3.71
CA ALA A 68 -2.38 9.96 -5.04
C ALA A 68 -1.54 9.18 -6.07
N ALA A 69 -1.31 7.88 -5.85
CA ALA A 69 -0.58 7.05 -6.79
C ALA A 69 -1.35 6.94 -8.12
N SER A 70 -0.63 7.09 -9.23
CA SER A 70 -1.20 7.03 -10.58
C SER A 70 -1.25 5.60 -11.09
N ILE A 71 -2.02 4.76 -10.39
CA ILE A 71 -2.14 3.32 -10.64
C ILE A 71 -3.52 2.93 -11.18
N THR A 72 -3.60 1.89 -12.01
CA THR A 72 -4.89 1.40 -12.55
C THR A 72 -5.39 0.10 -11.91
N SER A 73 -4.47 -0.76 -11.47
CA SER A 73 -4.77 -1.94 -10.66
C SER A 73 -3.73 -2.16 -9.58
N VAL A 74 -4.17 -2.77 -8.48
CA VAL A 74 -3.28 -3.28 -7.43
C VAL A 74 -3.68 -4.69 -7.03
N THR A 75 -2.69 -5.58 -6.94
CA THR A 75 -2.83 -6.93 -6.40
C THR A 75 -2.17 -6.97 -5.03
N ILE A 76 -2.98 -7.20 -4.00
CA ILE A 76 -2.53 -7.32 -2.61
C ILE A 76 -2.37 -8.81 -2.28
N PRO A 77 -1.19 -9.26 -1.83
CA PRO A 77 -0.93 -10.67 -1.56
C PRO A 77 -1.60 -11.14 -0.26
N ASP A 78 -1.80 -12.45 -0.14
CA ASP A 78 -2.41 -13.09 1.03
C ASP A 78 -1.60 -12.92 2.31
N SER A 79 -0.33 -12.50 2.24
CA SER A 79 0.49 -12.19 3.42
C SER A 79 0.06 -10.89 4.13
N VAL A 80 -0.62 -9.97 3.43
CA VAL A 80 -1.07 -8.70 4.02
C VAL A 80 -2.21 -8.93 4.99
N ARG A 81 -2.08 -8.37 6.19
CA ARG A 81 -3.08 -8.42 7.27
C ARG A 81 -3.77 -7.08 7.47
N LYS A 82 -3.07 -5.97 7.22
CA LYS A 82 -3.56 -4.62 7.49
C LYS A 82 -3.36 -3.67 6.31
N ILE A 83 -4.41 -2.90 6.02
CA ILE A 83 -4.35 -1.71 5.16
C ILE A 83 -4.54 -0.48 6.04
N GLY A 84 -3.63 0.48 5.93
CA GLY A 84 -3.61 1.73 6.69
C GLY A 84 -4.70 2.72 6.29
N ASN A 85 -4.81 3.79 7.07
CA ASN A 85 -5.73 4.88 6.79
C ASN A 85 -5.26 5.65 5.56
N TRP A 86 -6.21 6.05 4.71
CA TRP A 86 -5.94 6.79 3.47
C TRP A 86 -4.91 6.12 2.54
N SER A 87 -4.64 4.83 2.70
CA SER A 87 -3.53 4.16 2.01
C SER A 87 -3.60 4.25 0.50
N PHE A 88 -4.77 4.22 -0.13
CA PHE A 88 -4.98 4.42 -1.57
C PHE A 88 -5.83 5.65 -1.85
N THR A 89 -5.89 6.63 -0.94
CA THR A 89 -6.70 7.83 -1.16
C THR A 89 -6.25 8.56 -2.43
N LEU A 90 -7.17 9.22 -3.14
CA LEU A 90 -6.89 10.01 -4.34
C LEU A 90 -6.28 9.24 -5.53
N CYS A 91 -6.24 7.90 -5.51
CA CYS A 91 -5.87 7.09 -6.68
C CYS A 91 -6.97 7.12 -7.77
N GLU A 92 -7.15 8.25 -8.45
CA GLU A 92 -8.31 8.52 -9.35
C GLU A 92 -8.41 7.57 -10.55
N ASN A 93 -7.30 6.93 -10.92
CA ASN A 93 -7.22 6.00 -12.04
C ASN A 93 -7.42 4.53 -11.63
N LEU A 94 -7.55 4.25 -10.33
CA LEU A 94 -7.64 2.90 -9.79
C LEU A 94 -9.00 2.25 -10.14
N LYS A 95 -8.94 1.25 -11.03
CA LYS A 95 -10.11 0.53 -11.54
C LYS A 95 -10.35 -0.80 -10.86
N SER A 96 -9.29 -1.45 -10.39
CA SER A 96 -9.34 -2.79 -9.81
C SER A 96 -8.43 -2.89 -8.59
N VAL A 97 -8.97 -3.43 -7.50
CA VAL A 97 -8.22 -3.78 -6.30
C VAL A 97 -8.65 -5.19 -5.95
N THR A 98 -7.69 -6.11 -5.91
CA THR A 98 -7.93 -7.46 -5.39
C THR A 98 -7.57 -7.46 -3.91
N ILE A 99 -8.58 -7.59 -3.05
CA ILE A 99 -8.41 -7.64 -1.60
C ILE A 99 -8.48 -9.11 -1.16
N PRO A 100 -7.41 -9.66 -0.58
CA PRO A 100 -7.39 -11.04 -0.11
C PRO A 100 -8.28 -11.22 1.14
N ASP A 101 -8.73 -12.44 1.38
CA ASP A 101 -9.56 -12.78 2.56
C ASP A 101 -8.79 -12.69 3.87
N SER A 102 -7.46 -12.73 3.77
CA SER A 102 -6.55 -12.67 4.90
C SER A 102 -6.43 -11.27 5.53
N ILE A 103 -7.05 -10.24 4.94
CA ILE A 103 -7.09 -8.90 5.50
C ILE A 103 -7.96 -8.87 6.76
N GLU A 104 -7.33 -8.55 7.88
CA GLU A 104 -7.95 -8.40 9.18
C GLU A 104 -8.51 -6.98 9.39
N SER A 105 -7.85 -5.97 8.84
CA SER A 105 -8.22 -4.56 9.04
C SER A 105 -7.98 -3.70 7.80
N ILE A 106 -8.96 -2.84 7.51
CA ILE A 106 -8.87 -1.78 6.49
C ILE A 106 -9.09 -0.43 7.18
N GLY A 107 -8.12 0.47 7.02
CA GLY A 107 -8.13 1.79 7.62
C GLY A 107 -9.23 2.70 7.10
N ILE A 108 -9.44 3.78 7.84
CA ILE A 108 -10.42 4.82 7.50
C ILE A 108 -10.04 5.43 6.15
N SER A 109 -11.03 5.58 5.27
CA SER A 109 -10.85 6.22 3.96
C SER A 109 -9.74 5.61 3.09
N ALA A 110 -9.36 4.34 3.33
CA ALA A 110 -8.28 3.68 2.61
C ALA A 110 -8.44 3.73 1.07
N PHE A 111 -9.67 3.78 0.54
CA PHE A 111 -9.96 3.88 -0.90
C PHE A 111 -10.82 5.11 -1.23
N GLU A 112 -10.69 6.19 -0.46
CA GLU A 112 -11.45 7.41 -0.70
C GLU A 112 -11.00 8.10 -1.99
N MET A 113 -11.94 8.70 -2.72
CA MET A 113 -11.68 9.43 -3.98
C MET A 113 -11.06 8.64 -5.14
N CYS A 114 -10.78 7.34 -5.01
CA CYS A 114 -10.31 6.50 -6.13
C CYS A 114 -11.32 6.37 -7.29
N TYR A 115 -12.54 6.85 -7.09
CA TYR A 115 -13.69 6.62 -7.95
C TYR A 115 -14.25 7.88 -8.61
N ARG A 116 -13.56 9.02 -8.50
CA ARG A 116 -14.09 10.30 -9.00
C ARG A 116 -14.21 10.38 -10.51
N ASN A 117 -13.47 9.58 -11.28
CA ASN A 117 -13.56 9.54 -12.75
C ASN A 117 -14.57 8.51 -13.32
N ARG A 118 -15.59 8.11 -12.54
CA ARG A 118 -16.65 7.21 -13.01
C ARG A 118 -17.67 7.95 -13.90
N ARG A 119 -17.33 8.14 -15.17
CA ARG A 119 -18.36 8.17 -16.24
C ARG A 119 -18.76 6.76 -16.70
N HIS A 120 -17.94 5.72 -16.47
CA HIS A 120 -18.27 4.35 -16.85
C HIS A 120 -17.73 3.28 -15.87
N GLY A 121 -18.64 2.60 -15.16
CA GLY A 121 -18.50 1.19 -14.73
C GLY A 121 -17.32 0.80 -13.83
N PHE A 122 -17.39 1.13 -12.54
CA PHE A 122 -16.51 0.49 -11.55
C PHE A 122 -17.14 -0.83 -11.10
N ARG A 123 -16.43 -1.93 -11.32
CA ARG A 123 -16.80 -3.23 -10.77
C ARG A 123 -16.47 -3.19 -9.28
N ARG A 124 -17.46 -3.53 -8.44
CA ARG A 124 -17.36 -3.60 -6.97
C ARG A 124 -16.00 -4.17 -6.53
N LEU A 125 -15.43 -3.60 -5.47
CA LEU A 125 -14.45 -4.28 -4.63
C LEU A 125 -15.04 -5.66 -4.30
N ARG A 126 -14.43 -6.71 -4.84
CA ARG A 126 -14.80 -8.09 -4.51
C ARG A 126 -13.69 -8.57 -3.60
N LYS A 127 -14.06 -8.92 -2.37
CA LYS A 127 -13.28 -9.92 -1.65
C LYS A 127 -13.27 -11.18 -2.51
N SER A 128 -12.11 -11.83 -2.61
CA SER A 128 -12.00 -13.08 -3.37
C SER A 128 -12.85 -14.19 -2.77
#